data_AF-A0A927WVX1-F1
#
_entry.id   AF-A0A927WVX1-F1
#
_cell.length_a   1.000
_cell.length_b   1.000
_cell.length_c   1.000
_cell.angle_alpha   90.00
_cell.angle_beta   90.00
_cell.angle_gamma   90.00
#
_symmetry.space_group_name_H-M   'P 1'
#
loop_
_entity.id
_entity.type
_entity.pdbx_description
1 polymer ?
#
loop_
_entity_poly.entity_id
_entity_poly.type
_entity_poly.pdbx_seq_one_letter_code
_entity_poly.pdbx_strand_id
1 'polypeptide(L)'
;MDGFPAMSFLSSDTTIAIIIALGVFGLLSICLLIVTILGKRKKKKFDYNEFIEALGDLKNIESIDFKNSRLNIVVKDKKEINKEKLQDLGASAIIMTSKKVTLIMGVISEQICTYINNKLS
;
A
#
# COMPACT_ATOMS: atom_id res chain seq x y z
N MET A 1 -16.92 -66.69 -11.42
CA MET A 1 -16.07 -66.45 -10.23
C MET A 1 -15.02 -65.46 -10.69
N ASP A 2 -15.39 -64.19 -10.69
CA ASP A 2 -14.54 -63.12 -11.21
C ASP A 2 -13.56 -62.75 -10.10
N GLY A 3 -12.34 -63.26 -10.22
CA GLY A 3 -11.25 -62.94 -9.33
C GLY A 3 -10.97 -61.44 -9.39
N PHE A 4 -11.16 -60.77 -8.26
CA PHE A 4 -10.77 -59.38 -8.06
C PHE A 4 -9.29 -59.23 -8.44
N PRO A 5 -8.91 -58.34 -9.38
CA PRO A 5 -7.52 -58.20 -9.77
C PRO A 5 -6.73 -57.71 -8.57
N ALA A 6 -5.68 -58.47 -8.24
CA ALA A 6 -4.76 -58.18 -7.16
C ALA A 6 -4.25 -56.74 -7.29
N MET A 7 -4.57 -55.94 -6.28
CA MET A 7 -3.95 -54.66 -6.01
C MET A 7 -2.45 -54.91 -5.92
N SER A 8 -1.73 -54.59 -6.99
CA SER A 8 -0.28 -54.79 -7.07
C SER A 8 0.36 -53.94 -5.98
N PHE A 9 1.08 -54.63 -5.10
CA PHE A 9 1.91 -54.04 -4.06
C PHE A 9 2.89 -53.07 -4.74
N LEU A 10 2.62 -51.77 -4.61
CA LEU A 10 3.58 -50.71 -4.89
C LEU A 10 4.84 -51.04 -4.06
N SER A 11 5.99 -51.20 -4.73
CA SER A 11 7.27 -51.38 -4.04
C SER A 11 7.46 -50.22 -3.05
N SER A 12 7.99 -50.51 -1.86
CA SER A 12 8.21 -49.51 -0.79
C SER A 12 8.86 -48.23 -1.30
N ASP A 13 9.75 -48.36 -2.28
CA ASP A 13 10.47 -47.26 -2.93
C ASP A 13 9.53 -46.30 -3.68
N THR A 14 8.49 -46.82 -4.35
CA THR A 14 7.50 -45.99 -5.05
C THR A 14 6.58 -45.25 -4.08
N THR A 15 6.17 -45.88 -2.98
CA THR A 15 5.36 -45.23 -1.95
C THR A 15 6.13 -44.09 -1.26
N ILE A 16 7.41 -44.29 -0.95
CA ILE A 16 8.28 -43.25 -0.38
C ILE A 16 8.44 -42.09 -1.36
N ALA A 17 8.68 -42.37 -2.65
CA ALA A 17 8.80 -41.34 -3.67
C ALA A 17 7.52 -40.48 -3.81
N ILE A 18 6.33 -41.11 -3.74
CA ILE A 18 5.04 -40.41 -3.81
C ILE A 18 4.86 -39.47 -2.60
N ILE A 19 5.22 -39.90 -1.39
CA ILE A 19 5.11 -39.07 -0.17
C ILE A 19 6.02 -37.84 -0.26
N ILE A 20 7.26 -38.03 -0.72
CA ILE A 20 8.21 -36.91 -0.91
C ILE A 20 7.66 -35.93 -1.96
N ALA A 21 7.15 -36.44 -3.09
CA ALA A 21 6.57 -35.60 -4.14
C ALA A 21 5.39 -34.77 -3.62
N LEU A 22 4.48 -35.35 -2.84
CA LEU A 22 3.36 -34.64 -2.23
C LEU A 22 3.81 -33.58 -1.21
N GLY A 23 4.83 -33.89 -0.40
CA GLY A 23 5.40 -32.94 0.54
C GLY A 23 6.01 -31.73 -0.16
N VAL A 24 6.77 -31.97 -1.23
CA VAL A 24 7.36 -30.89 -2.07
C VAL A 24 6.26 -30.06 -2.74
N PHE A 25 5.23 -30.72 -3.29
CA PHE A 25 4.12 -30.03 -3.93
C PHE A 25 3.29 -29.19 -2.95
N GLY A 26 3.07 -29.71 -1.74
CA GLY A 26 2.42 -28.98 -0.65
C GLY A 26 3.23 -27.76 -0.20
N LEU A 27 4.55 -27.92 -0.05
CA LEU A 27 5.45 -26.82 0.29
C LEU A 27 5.45 -25.72 -0.79
N LEU A 28 5.52 -26.10 -2.06
CA LEU A 28 5.43 -25.18 -3.20
C LEU A 28 4.07 -24.44 -3.22
N SER A 29 2.98 -25.15 -2.94
CA SER A 29 1.63 -24.59 -2.90
C SER A 29 1.46 -23.57 -1.77
N ILE A 30 2.02 -23.87 -0.58
CA ILE A 30 2.04 -22.96 0.57
C ILE A 30 2.88 -21.72 0.27
N CYS A 31 4.06 -21.88 -0.34
CA CYS A 31 4.89 -20.76 -0.78
C CYS A 31 4.14 -19.87 -1.77
N LEU A 32 3.45 -20.46 -2.74
CA LEU A 32 2.65 -19.70 -3.71
C LEU A 32 1.50 -18.94 -3.02
N LEU A 33 0.79 -19.56 -2.09
CA LEU A 33 -0.26 -18.92 -1.30
C LEU A 33 0.27 -17.72 -0.51
N ILE A 34 1.40 -17.85 0.19
CA ILE A 34 2.03 -16.76 0.94
C ILE A 34 2.36 -15.58 0.03
N VAL A 35 2.94 -15.82 -1.14
CA VAL A 35 3.26 -14.78 -2.13
C VAL A 35 1.99 -14.07 -2.62
N THR A 36 0.91 -14.81 -2.89
CA THR A 36 -0.35 -14.21 -3.36
C THR A 36 -1.08 -13.37 -2.32
N ILE A 37 -0.94 -13.68 -1.02
CA ILE A 37 -1.58 -12.93 0.06
C ILE A 37 -0.82 -11.63 0.35
N LEU A 38 0.51 -11.65 0.25
CA LEU A 38 1.35 -10.46 0.49
C LEU A 38 1.30 -9.43 -0.66
N GLY A 39 0.86 -9.83 -1.87
CA GLY A 39 0.97 -9.02 -3.09
C GLY A 39 -0.15 -8.03 -3.38
N LYS A 40 -1.27 -8.02 -2.64
CA LYS A 40 -2.44 -7.20 -3.00
C LYS A 40 -2.42 -5.80 -2.37
N ARG A 41 -1.49 -4.93 -2.79
CA ARG A 41 -1.65 -3.48 -2.56
C ARG A 41 -2.63 -2.93 -3.61
N LYS A 42 -3.90 -2.79 -3.24
CA LYS A 42 -4.90 -2.11 -4.09
C LYS A 42 -4.40 -0.70 -4.40
N LYS A 43 -4.36 -0.30 -5.68
CA LYS A 43 -4.09 1.09 -6.07
C LYS A 43 -5.25 1.96 -5.56
N LYS A 44 -5.10 2.57 -4.39
CA LYS A 44 -6.10 3.45 -3.78
C LYS A 44 -6.19 4.71 -4.65
N LYS A 45 -7.42 5.10 -5.03
CA LYS A 45 -7.69 6.40 -5.65
C LYS A 45 -7.30 7.47 -4.62
N PHE A 46 -6.57 8.50 -5.04
CA PHE A 46 -6.14 9.55 -4.12
C PHE A 46 -7.35 10.23 -3.49
N ASP A 47 -7.43 10.21 -2.16
CA ASP A 47 -8.53 10.81 -1.41
C ASP A 47 -8.10 12.19 -0.88
N TYR A 48 -8.68 13.23 -1.45
CA TYR A 48 -8.37 14.60 -1.09
C TYR A 48 -8.83 14.97 0.32
N ASN A 49 -9.93 14.38 0.81
CA ASN A 49 -10.41 14.67 2.17
C ASN A 49 -9.47 14.05 3.19
N GLU A 50 -9.07 12.79 2.97
CA GLU A 50 -8.12 12.10 3.84
C GLU A 50 -6.75 12.81 3.89
N PHE A 51 -6.34 13.42 2.77
CA PHE A 51 -5.14 14.27 2.73
C PHE A 51 -5.27 15.53 3.58
N ILE A 52 -6.43 16.20 3.55
CA ILE A 52 -6.67 17.38 4.38
C ILE A 52 -6.74 17.01 5.87
N GLU A 53 -7.40 15.91 6.22
CA GLU A 53 -7.40 15.38 7.59
C GLU A 53 -5.98 15.07 8.06
N ALA A 54 -5.14 14.50 7.19
CA ALA A 54 -3.74 14.23 7.51
C ALA A 54 -2.90 15.50 7.74
N LEU A 55 -3.37 16.66 7.26
CA LEU A 55 -2.77 17.96 7.53
C LEU A 55 -3.34 18.65 8.79
N GLY A 56 -4.30 18.05 9.50
CA GLY A 56 -4.96 18.66 10.66
C GLY A 56 -6.21 19.48 10.29
N ASP A 57 -6.96 19.03 9.28
CA ASP A 57 -8.15 19.71 8.74
C ASP A 57 -7.89 21.00 7.96
N LEU A 58 -8.93 21.47 7.26
CA LEU A 58 -8.92 22.75 6.52
C LEU A 58 -8.56 23.94 7.41
N LYS A 59 -8.90 23.90 8.71
CA LYS A 59 -8.67 25.02 9.64
C LYS A 59 -7.19 25.24 9.94
N ASN A 60 -6.38 24.18 9.85
CA ASN A 60 -4.96 24.23 10.11
C ASN A 60 -4.16 24.73 8.91
N ILE A 61 -4.73 24.68 7.70
CA ILE A 61 -4.10 25.16 6.46
C ILE A 61 -4.31 26.68 6.34
N GLU A 62 -3.22 27.45 6.30
CA GLU A 62 -3.26 28.89 6.04
C GLU A 62 -3.17 29.20 4.55
N SER A 63 -2.27 28.52 3.84
CA SER A 63 -2.12 28.66 2.40
C SER A 63 -1.49 27.42 1.79
N ILE A 64 -1.72 27.22 0.49
CA ILE A 64 -1.15 26.12 -0.27
C ILE A 64 -0.67 26.60 -1.64
N ASP A 65 0.54 26.20 -1.99
CA ASP A 65 1.20 26.48 -3.26
C ASP A 65 1.77 25.19 -3.84
N PHE A 66 1.88 25.10 -5.17
CA PHE A 66 2.60 24.00 -5.81
C PHE A 66 3.70 24.54 -6.74
N LYS A 67 4.86 23.89 -6.76
CA LYS A 67 5.97 24.20 -7.67
C LYS A 67 6.82 22.97 -7.95
N ASN A 68 7.09 22.68 -9.22
CA ASN A 68 7.97 21.59 -9.67
C ASN A 68 7.71 20.25 -8.94
N SER A 69 6.45 19.78 -8.93
CA SER A 69 6.04 18.54 -8.24
C SER A 69 6.13 18.53 -6.71
N ARG A 70 6.30 19.71 -6.10
CA ARG A 70 6.32 19.92 -4.66
C ARG A 70 5.12 20.77 -4.25
N LEU A 71 4.36 20.31 -3.28
CA LEU A 71 3.37 21.07 -2.54
C LEU A 71 4.06 21.80 -1.39
N ASN A 72 3.82 23.10 -1.26
CA ASN A 72 4.22 23.90 -0.11
C ASN A 72 2.97 24.36 0.61
N ILE A 73 2.79 23.94 1.84
CA ILE A 73 1.63 24.27 2.65
C ILE A 73 2.13 25.07 3.86
N VAL A 74 1.45 26.17 4.15
CA VAL A 74 1.64 26.91 5.40
C VAL A 74 0.57 26.45 6.36
N VAL A 75 0.99 26.02 7.55
CA VAL A 75 0.10 25.45 8.58
C VAL A 75 0.24 26.20 9.89
N LYS A 76 -0.84 26.24 10.67
CA LYS A 76 -0.85 26.89 12.00
C LYS A 76 -0.13 26.04 13.04
N ASP A 77 -0.50 24.76 13.14
CA ASP A 77 0.07 23.80 14.05
C ASP A 77 0.55 22.55 13.31
N LYS A 78 1.86 22.29 13.42
CA LYS A 78 2.50 21.12 12.81
C LYS A 78 2.30 19.83 13.59
N LYS A 79 1.77 19.88 14.82
CA LYS A 79 1.52 18.70 15.67
C LYS A 79 0.29 17.91 15.22
N GLU A 80 -0.68 18.58 14.59
CA GLU A 80 -1.87 17.92 14.06
C GLU A 80 -1.60 17.16 12.74
N ILE A 81 -0.38 17.29 12.20
CA ILE A 81 0.00 16.67 10.94
C ILE A 81 0.41 15.22 11.15
N ASN A 82 -0.27 14.34 10.45
CA ASN A 82 0.02 12.91 10.43
C ASN A 82 0.94 12.55 9.24
N LYS A 83 2.24 12.44 9.52
CA LYS A 83 3.27 12.08 8.52
C LYS A 83 3.07 10.70 7.91
N GLU A 84 2.61 9.73 8.70
CA GLU A 84 2.42 8.35 8.25
C GLU A 84 1.30 8.29 7.20
N LYS A 85 0.15 8.93 7.50
CA LYS A 85 -0.96 9.06 6.54
C LYS A 85 -0.52 9.76 5.25
N LEU A 86 0.28 10.82 5.35
CA LEU A 86 0.78 11.53 4.16
C LEU A 86 1.69 10.65 3.29
N GLN A 87 2.54 9.81 3.88
CA GLN A 87 3.33 8.83 3.14
C GLN A 87 2.45 7.76 2.49
N ASP A 88 1.45 7.25 3.21
CA ASP A 88 0.50 6.27 2.70
C ASP A 88 -0.35 6.80 1.54
N LEU A 89 -0.65 8.10 1.55
CA LEU A 89 -1.35 8.80 0.48
C LEU A 89 -0.46 9.07 -0.75
N GLY A 90 0.84 8.77 -0.67
CA GLY A 90 1.75 8.83 -1.82
C GLY A 90 2.79 9.96 -1.76
N ALA A 91 3.02 10.57 -0.59
CA ALA A 91 4.11 11.52 -0.44
C ALA A 91 5.47 10.79 -0.47
N SER A 92 6.27 11.05 -1.50
CA SER A 92 7.63 10.49 -1.61
C SER A 92 8.58 11.12 -0.60
N ALA A 93 8.35 12.38 -0.24
CA ALA A 93 9.14 13.08 0.78
C ALA A 93 8.28 14.11 1.51
N ILE A 94 8.52 14.24 2.81
CA ILE A 94 7.86 15.18 3.70
C ILE A 94 8.93 15.98 4.43
N ILE A 95 8.91 17.30 4.24
CA ILE A 95 9.84 18.24 4.87
C ILE A 95 9.01 19.17 5.73
N MET A 96 9.25 19.20 7.04
CA MET A 96 8.51 20.05 7.97
C MET A 96 9.45 21.06 8.61
N THR A 97 9.19 22.33 8.34
CA THR A 97 9.87 23.49 8.94
C THR A 97 8.98 24.08 10.04
N SER A 98 9.35 25.23 10.61
CA SER A 98 8.63 25.84 11.74
C SER A 98 7.14 26.09 11.49
N LYS A 99 6.76 26.59 10.30
CA LYS A 99 5.36 26.87 9.89
C LYS A 99 5.01 26.37 8.49
N LYS A 100 5.98 25.81 7.78
CA LYS A 100 5.83 25.40 6.37
C LYS A 100 6.10 23.91 6.26
N VAL A 101 5.27 23.24 5.47
CA VAL A 101 5.32 21.82 5.19
C VAL A 101 5.47 21.67 3.68
N THR A 102 6.55 21.03 3.25
CA THR A 102 6.80 20.75 1.84
C THR A 102 6.65 19.26 1.60
N LEU A 103 5.76 18.90 0.66
CA LEU A 103 5.42 17.53 0.30
C LEU A 103 5.78 17.30 -1.16
N ILE A 104 6.45 16.18 -1.47
CA ILE A 104 6.74 15.81 -2.86
C ILE A 104 5.72 14.76 -3.29
N MET A 105 4.75 15.19 -4.10
CA MET A 105 3.63 14.35 -4.56
C MET A 105 3.66 14.08 -6.07
N GLY A 106 4.65 14.60 -6.81
CA GLY A 106 4.70 14.39 -8.26
C GLY A 106 3.64 15.19 -9.00
N VAL A 107 3.07 14.59 -10.05
CA VAL A 107 2.07 15.21 -10.94
C VAL A 107 0.74 15.55 -10.27
N ILE A 108 0.37 14.84 -9.19
CA ILE A 108 -0.89 15.10 -8.46
C ILE A 108 -0.81 16.36 -7.58
N SER A 109 0.38 16.95 -7.41
CA SER A 109 0.58 18.16 -6.59
C SER A 109 -0.29 19.32 -7.05
N GLU A 110 -0.41 19.52 -8.36
CA GLU A 110 -1.24 20.59 -8.93
C GLU A 110 -2.71 20.40 -8.59
N GLN A 111 -3.23 19.18 -8.80
CA GLN A 111 -4.64 18.85 -8.53
C GLN A 111 -5.00 19.05 -7.06
N ILE A 112 -4.12 18.64 -6.14
CA ILE A 112 -4.30 18.82 -4.70
C ILE A 112 -4.36 20.30 -4.34
N CYS A 113 -3.46 21.11 -4.89
CA CYS A 113 -3.42 22.54 -4.64
C CYS A 113 -4.71 23.23 -5.10
N THR A 114 -5.16 22.94 -6.33
CA THR A 114 -6.44 23.47 -6.85
C THR A 114 -7.62 23.05 -5.99
N TYR A 115 -7.67 21.79 -5.56
CA TYR A 115 -8.75 21.27 -4.72
C TYR A 115 -8.83 21.99 -3.37
N ILE A 116 -7.70 22.16 -2.70
CA ILE A 116 -7.64 22.81 -1.39
C ILE A 116 -7.90 24.31 -1.51
N ASN A 117 -7.35 24.98 -2.52
CA ASN A 117 -7.62 26.40 -2.76
C ASN A 117 -9.10 26.68 -3.03
N ASN A 118 -9.79 25.79 -3.76
CA ASN A 118 -11.22 25.88 -3.96
C ASN A 118 -12.00 25.76 -2.63
N LYS A 119 -11.58 24.88 -1.72
CA LYS A 119 -12.19 24.74 -0.39
C LYS A 119 -11.87 25.85 0.61
N LEU A 120 -10.79 26.59 0.38
CA LEU A 120 -10.38 27.74 1.20
C LEU A 120 -11.07 29.05 0.78
N SER A 121 -11.62 29.09 -0.45
CA SER A 121 -12.37 30.23 -1.00
C SER A 121 -13.83 30.22 -0.54
#